data_AF-A0A836VCA1-F1
#
_entry.id   AF-A0A836VCA1-F1
#
_cell.length_a   1.000
_cell.length_b   1.000
_cell.length_c   1.000
_cell.angle_alpha   90.00
_cell.angle_beta   90.00
_cell.angle_gamma   90.00
#
_symmetry.space_group_name_H-M   'P 1'
#
loop_
_entity.id
_entity.type
_entity.pdbx_description
1 polymer ?
#
loop_
_entity_poly.entity_id
_entity_poly.type
_entity_poly.pdbx_seq_one_letter_code
_entity_poly.pdbx_strand_id
1 'polypeptide(L)'
;MNIMPIFLFIIIAVSFFPFLAAYGDSEFTEYFCQLHGWGVSESDKSCLIEKRLTPFVTDSNYTIEKFAIGLEFPVSMDFVGDDMLVLEKHSGKVIRISDDGTLYDEPVLDVSVRFNYYSGLLGIATLSDRVFLYYTESSSGEDVREGKGVENSVDAKNRVYQYDWDGEKLSNPVLIKEFIAQLANNHHGGAMTKGLDNEIYFVIGDEGQSGVFE
;
A
#
# COMPACT_ATOMS: atom_id res chain seq x y z
N MET A 1 -9.57 57.06 -39.51
CA MET A 1 -9.43 55.76 -40.18
C MET A 1 -9.68 54.69 -39.13
N ASN A 2 -10.84 54.03 -39.23
CA ASN A 2 -11.43 52.84 -38.59
C ASN A 2 -10.96 52.24 -37.24
N ILE A 3 -11.94 51.60 -36.60
CA ILE A 3 -12.10 51.17 -35.19
C ILE A 3 -11.80 49.66 -35.03
N MET A 4 -11.22 49.25 -33.88
CA MET A 4 -11.32 47.96 -33.13
C MET A 4 -10.71 46.66 -33.69
N PRO A 5 -10.46 45.60 -32.86
CA PRO A 5 -10.54 45.50 -31.38
C PRO A 5 -9.30 44.88 -30.67
N ILE A 6 -9.31 45.00 -29.34
CA ILE A 6 -8.51 44.27 -28.37
C ILE A 6 -8.79 42.76 -28.48
N PHE A 7 -7.74 41.92 -28.51
CA PHE A 7 -7.83 40.51 -28.15
C PHE A 7 -6.71 40.15 -27.17
N LEU A 8 -7.12 40.04 -25.91
CA LEU A 8 -6.39 39.42 -24.83
C LEU A 8 -6.41 37.91 -25.07
N PHE A 9 -5.26 37.29 -25.36
CA PHE A 9 -5.14 35.83 -25.36
C PHE A 9 -4.25 35.41 -24.18
N ILE A 10 -4.92 35.17 -23.06
CA ILE A 10 -4.42 34.33 -21.98
C ILE A 10 -4.40 32.90 -22.54
N ILE A 11 -3.22 32.42 -22.92
CA ILE A 11 -3.02 30.99 -23.17
C ILE A 11 -2.52 30.39 -21.86
N ILE A 12 -3.46 30.12 -20.96
CA ILE A 12 -3.28 29.07 -19.96
C ILE A 12 -3.47 27.76 -20.73
N ALA A 13 -2.38 27.26 -21.29
CA ALA A 13 -2.30 25.85 -21.62
C ALA A 13 -1.99 25.12 -20.30
N VAL A 14 -3.04 24.77 -19.55
CA VAL A 14 -2.95 23.69 -18.56
C VAL A 14 -2.63 22.45 -19.37
N SER A 15 -1.35 22.18 -19.56
CA SER A 15 -0.87 20.98 -20.22
C SER A 15 -1.24 19.81 -19.34
N PHE A 16 -2.24 19.05 -19.81
CA PHE A 16 -2.46 17.63 -19.55
C PHE A 16 -2.07 17.17 -18.16
N PHE A 17 -3.06 17.06 -17.27
CA PHE A 17 -3.00 16.09 -16.18
C PHE A 17 -2.53 14.74 -16.74
N PRO A 18 -1.35 14.22 -16.39
CA PRO A 18 -1.26 12.80 -16.20
C PRO A 18 -1.90 12.59 -14.83
N PHE A 19 -3.22 12.33 -14.80
CA PHE A 19 -3.78 11.65 -13.64
C PHE A 19 -3.08 10.30 -13.58
N LEU A 20 -1.98 10.28 -12.82
CA LEU A 20 -1.30 9.10 -12.36
C LEU A 20 -2.28 8.43 -11.42
N ALA A 21 -3.12 7.56 -11.96
CA ALA A 21 -4.13 6.80 -11.24
C ALA A 21 -3.45 5.91 -10.17
N ALA A 22 -3.16 6.51 -9.02
CA ALA A 22 -3.86 6.26 -7.79
C ALA A 22 -4.45 4.88 -7.48
N TYR A 23 -3.94 3.69 -7.83
CA TYR A 23 -4.56 2.40 -7.41
C TYR A 23 -4.77 2.30 -5.87
N GLY A 24 -5.70 2.99 -5.23
CA GLY A 24 -5.76 3.14 -3.77
C GLY A 24 -6.27 4.52 -3.31
N ASP A 25 -6.07 5.56 -4.12
CA ASP A 25 -6.66 6.88 -3.87
C ASP A 25 -8.18 6.84 -4.07
N SER A 26 -8.90 7.61 -3.25
CA SER A 26 -10.32 7.94 -3.38
C SER A 26 -10.75 8.23 -4.83
N GLU A 27 -9.99 9.01 -5.60
CA GLU A 27 -10.33 9.34 -7.00
C GLU A 27 -10.32 8.09 -7.91
N PHE A 28 -9.36 7.19 -7.70
CA PHE A 28 -9.32 5.94 -8.44
C PHE A 28 -10.41 4.99 -8.01
N THR A 29 -10.70 4.92 -6.70
CA THR A 29 -11.81 4.13 -6.18
C THR A 29 -13.11 4.59 -6.84
N GLU A 30 -13.37 5.90 -6.85
CA GLU A 30 -14.54 6.47 -7.51
C GLU A 30 -14.57 6.13 -9.01
N TYR A 31 -13.47 6.38 -9.73
CA TYR A 31 -13.35 6.03 -11.15
C TYR A 31 -13.64 4.55 -11.42
N PHE A 32 -13.05 3.65 -10.64
CA PHE A 32 -13.21 2.21 -10.78
C PHE A 32 -14.65 1.79 -10.49
N CYS A 33 -15.25 2.28 -9.40
CA CYS A 33 -16.65 1.97 -9.09
C CYS A 33 -17.59 2.46 -10.20
N GLN A 34 -17.39 3.69 -10.70
CA GLN A 34 -18.18 4.25 -11.80
C GLN A 34 -18.02 3.46 -13.11
N LEU A 35 -16.81 3.04 -13.46
CA LEU A 35 -16.54 2.20 -14.64
C LEU A 35 -17.38 0.91 -14.64
N HIS A 36 -17.62 0.36 -13.45
CA HIS A 36 -18.41 -0.86 -13.24
C HIS A 36 -19.88 -0.60 -12.91
N GLY A 37 -20.33 0.67 -12.88
CA GLY A 37 -21.71 1.04 -12.56
C GLY A 37 -22.07 0.85 -11.07
N TRP A 38 -21.07 0.82 -10.20
CA TRP A 38 -21.24 0.68 -8.75
C TRP A 38 -21.18 2.04 -8.04
N GLY A 39 -21.87 2.14 -6.91
CA GLY A 39 -21.69 3.27 -6.00
C GLY A 39 -20.38 3.16 -5.22
N VAL A 40 -19.96 4.25 -4.62
CA VAL A 40 -18.81 4.30 -3.71
C VAL A 40 -19.30 4.08 -2.27
N SER A 41 -18.52 3.38 -1.45
CA SER A 41 -18.85 3.12 -0.04
C SER A 41 -18.74 4.38 0.82
N GLU A 42 -19.29 4.35 2.03
CA GLU A 42 -19.25 5.49 2.96
C GLU A 42 -17.83 5.95 3.33
N SER A 43 -16.82 5.09 3.17
CA SER A 43 -15.43 5.43 3.45
C SER A 43 -14.66 5.91 2.23
N ASP A 44 -15.29 6.00 1.05
CA ASP A 44 -14.67 6.36 -0.24
C ASP A 44 -13.47 5.49 -0.67
N LYS A 45 -13.27 4.35 -0.01
CA LYS A 45 -12.12 3.44 -0.20
C LYS A 45 -12.50 2.08 -0.79
N SER A 46 -13.78 1.86 -1.10
CA SER A 46 -14.26 0.65 -1.77
C SER A 46 -15.57 0.88 -2.52
N CYS A 47 -15.93 -0.04 -3.43
CA CYS A 47 -17.22 0.02 -4.11
C CYS A 47 -18.34 -0.60 -3.28
N LEU A 48 -19.56 -0.10 -3.44
CA LEU A 48 -20.79 -0.74 -2.99
C LEU A 48 -21.06 -1.97 -3.86
N ILE A 49 -20.59 -3.12 -3.37
CA ILE A 49 -20.74 -4.40 -4.05
C ILE A 49 -22.23 -4.81 -4.05
N GLU A 50 -22.74 -5.15 -5.23
CA GLU A 50 -24.09 -5.69 -5.37
C GLU A 50 -24.26 -6.99 -4.56
N LYS A 51 -25.46 -7.22 -4.01
CA LYS A 51 -25.75 -8.41 -3.17
C LYS A 51 -25.37 -9.75 -3.82
N ARG A 52 -25.43 -9.85 -5.16
CA ARG A 52 -25.05 -11.07 -5.90
C ARG A 52 -23.55 -11.36 -5.91
N LEU A 53 -22.73 -10.35 -5.60
CA LEU A 53 -21.28 -10.42 -5.52
C LEU A 53 -20.79 -10.49 -4.07
N THR A 54 -21.71 -10.56 -3.09
CA THR A 54 -21.33 -10.77 -1.69
C THR A 54 -20.66 -12.14 -1.55
N PRO A 55 -19.47 -12.21 -0.94
CA PRO A 55 -18.80 -13.49 -0.69
C PRO A 55 -19.72 -14.46 0.06
N PHE A 56 -19.68 -15.73 -0.32
CA PHE A 56 -20.39 -16.80 0.38
C PHE A 56 -19.40 -17.89 0.74
N VAL A 57 -19.67 -18.56 1.86
CA VAL A 57 -18.89 -19.68 2.35
C VAL A 57 -19.61 -20.98 2.04
N THR A 58 -18.89 -21.95 1.49
CA THR A 58 -19.44 -23.27 1.14
C THR A 58 -19.44 -24.22 2.33
N ASP A 59 -18.62 -23.96 3.34
CA ASP A 59 -18.60 -24.71 4.60
C ASP A 59 -19.58 -24.09 5.59
N SER A 60 -20.58 -24.86 6.00
CA SER A 60 -21.65 -24.41 6.90
C SER A 60 -21.20 -24.11 8.33
N ASN A 61 -19.99 -24.48 8.72
CA ASN A 61 -19.44 -24.18 10.04
C ASN A 61 -18.82 -22.78 10.14
N TYR A 62 -18.72 -22.07 9.02
CA TYR A 62 -18.14 -20.74 8.95
C TYR A 62 -19.17 -19.72 8.46
N THR A 63 -18.92 -18.46 8.78
CA THR A 63 -19.65 -17.30 8.26
C THR A 63 -18.63 -16.28 7.76
N ILE A 64 -19.04 -15.42 6.83
CA ILE A 64 -18.22 -14.29 6.37
C ILE A 64 -18.88 -13.03 6.91
N GLU A 65 -18.13 -12.28 7.70
CA GLU A 65 -18.59 -11.02 8.29
C GLU A 65 -17.61 -9.90 7.95
N LYS A 66 -18.16 -8.71 7.75
CA LYS A 66 -17.36 -7.50 7.60
C LYS A 66 -16.85 -7.12 8.99
N PHE A 67 -15.53 -7.14 9.15
CA PHE A 67 -14.88 -6.78 10.42
C PHE A 67 -14.49 -5.31 10.48
N ALA A 68 -13.72 -4.83 9.49
CA ALA A 68 -13.26 -3.44 9.41
C ALA A 68 -13.52 -2.83 8.03
N ILE A 69 -13.59 -1.51 7.96
CA ILE A 69 -13.72 -0.71 6.72
C ILE A 69 -12.78 0.50 6.78
N GLY A 70 -12.60 1.20 5.67
CA GLY A 70 -11.81 2.43 5.64
C GLY A 70 -10.29 2.22 5.52
N LEU A 71 -9.84 1.01 5.18
CA LEU A 71 -8.44 0.73 4.83
C LEU A 71 -8.15 1.09 3.36
N GLU A 72 -6.96 1.62 3.10
CA GLU A 72 -6.46 1.98 1.78
C GLU A 72 -5.53 0.91 1.22
N PHE A 73 -6.01 0.19 0.19
CA PHE A 73 -5.24 -0.87 -0.48
C PHE A 73 -4.52 -1.84 0.49
N PRO A 74 -5.27 -2.48 1.43
CA PRO A 74 -4.66 -3.37 2.43
C PRO A 74 -4.11 -4.65 1.77
N VAL A 75 -2.91 -5.09 2.18
CA VAL A 75 -2.25 -6.25 1.55
C VAL A 75 -1.86 -7.38 2.49
N SER A 76 -1.53 -7.08 3.73
CA SER A 76 -1.13 -8.07 4.72
C SER A 76 -1.44 -7.59 6.13
N MET A 77 -1.50 -8.54 7.06
CA MET A 77 -1.76 -8.28 8.46
C MET A 77 -1.06 -9.32 9.32
N ASP A 78 -0.75 -8.96 10.56
CA ASP A 78 -0.30 -9.88 11.60
C ASP A 78 -0.68 -9.33 12.99
N PHE A 79 -0.56 -10.16 14.02
CA PHE A 79 -0.97 -9.83 15.38
C PHE A 79 0.24 -9.69 16.30
N VAL A 80 0.32 -8.58 17.04
CA VAL A 80 1.28 -8.40 18.13
C VAL A 80 0.53 -8.38 19.46
N GLY A 81 0.57 -9.51 20.18
CA GLY A 81 -0.35 -9.73 21.28
C GLY A 81 -1.79 -9.80 20.77
N ASP A 82 -2.66 -8.95 21.32
CA ASP A 82 -4.07 -8.85 20.91
C ASP A 82 -4.28 -7.80 19.79
N ASP A 83 -3.23 -7.06 19.40
CA ASP A 83 -3.33 -5.99 18.42
C ASP A 83 -3.17 -6.50 17.00
N MET A 84 -4.17 -6.22 16.15
CA MET A 84 -4.09 -6.49 14.72
C MET A 84 -3.46 -5.29 14.00
N LEU A 85 -2.34 -5.53 13.31
CA LEU A 85 -1.68 -4.55 12.46
C LEU A 85 -1.90 -4.90 11.00
N VAL A 86 -2.38 -3.94 10.21
CA VAL A 86 -2.68 -4.08 8.78
C VAL A 86 -1.83 -3.12 7.98
N LEU A 87 -1.24 -3.60 6.88
CA LEU A 87 -0.42 -2.80 5.98
C LEU A 87 -1.24 -2.18 4.87
N GLU A 88 -1.14 -0.86 4.69
CA GLU A 88 -1.63 -0.15 3.51
C GLU A 88 -0.48 0.01 2.50
N LYS A 89 -0.62 -0.60 1.32
CA LYS A 89 0.49 -0.77 0.38
C LYS A 89 1.08 0.55 -0.13
N HIS A 90 0.21 1.53 -0.40
CA HIS A 90 0.57 2.73 -1.15
C HIS A 90 0.86 3.94 -0.28
N SER A 91 0.21 4.01 0.89
CA SER A 91 0.43 5.07 1.87
C SER A 91 1.58 4.76 2.82
N GLY A 92 2.17 3.56 2.75
CA GLY A 92 3.26 3.18 3.65
C GLY A 92 2.85 3.06 5.12
N LYS A 93 1.54 3.03 5.40
CA LYS A 93 1.01 3.05 6.77
C LYS A 93 0.80 1.65 7.31
N VAL A 94 1.13 1.49 8.59
CA VAL A 94 0.72 0.35 9.42
C VAL A 94 -0.46 0.82 10.28
N ILE A 95 -1.64 0.27 10.01
CA ILE A 95 -2.89 0.63 10.68
C ILE A 95 -3.16 -0.39 11.78
N ARG A 96 -3.43 0.09 13.00
CA ARG A 96 -3.93 -0.76 14.09
C ARG A 96 -5.45 -0.79 14.05
N ILE A 97 -6.01 -1.95 14.31
CA ILE A 97 -7.46 -2.17 14.40
C ILE A 97 -7.78 -2.78 15.75
N SER A 98 -8.77 -2.23 16.46
CA SER A 98 -9.26 -2.76 17.74
C SER A 98 -10.04 -4.06 17.57
N ASP A 99 -10.31 -4.72 18.68
CA ASP A 99 -11.06 -5.98 18.77
C ASP A 99 -12.50 -5.88 18.24
N ASP A 100 -13.09 -4.68 18.23
CA ASP A 100 -14.41 -4.39 17.66
C ASP A 100 -14.39 -4.00 16.16
N GLY A 101 -13.21 -4.01 15.52
CA GLY A 101 -13.04 -3.67 14.11
C GLY A 101 -12.89 -2.17 13.81
N THR A 102 -12.80 -1.32 14.83
CA THR A 102 -12.55 0.12 14.68
C THR A 102 -11.08 0.39 14.37
N LEU A 103 -10.82 1.24 13.37
CA LEU A 103 -9.46 1.70 13.06
C LEU A 103 -9.04 2.76 14.08
N TYR A 104 -7.79 2.71 14.51
CA TYR A 104 -7.20 3.82 15.26
C TYR A 104 -6.97 5.03 14.34
N ASP A 105 -7.19 6.25 14.86
CA ASP A 105 -7.06 7.49 14.08
C ASP A 105 -5.65 7.70 13.51
N GLU A 106 -4.64 7.30 14.28
CA GLU A 106 -3.23 7.45 13.92
C GLU A 106 -2.61 6.10 13.54
N PRO A 107 -1.85 6.01 12.43
CA PRO A 107 -1.10 4.80 12.10
C PRO A 107 -0.04 4.54 13.18
N VAL A 108 0.30 3.27 13.42
CA VAL A 108 1.39 2.93 14.34
C VAL A 108 2.77 3.22 13.75
N LEU A 109 2.84 3.33 12.42
CA LEU A 109 4.01 3.70 11.64
C LEU A 109 3.58 4.21 10.26
N ASP A 110 4.34 5.17 9.74
CA ASP A 110 4.23 5.67 8.37
C ASP A 110 5.65 5.70 7.77
N VAL A 111 5.88 4.95 6.68
CA VAL A 111 7.18 4.85 6.01
C VAL A 111 7.08 5.27 4.56
N SER A 112 8.11 5.92 4.06
CA SER A 112 8.17 6.37 2.67
C SER A 112 8.29 5.21 1.70
N VAL A 113 7.27 4.97 0.88
CA VAL A 113 7.27 3.86 -0.09
C VAL A 113 7.34 4.34 -1.53
N ARG A 114 8.12 3.63 -2.35
CA ARG A 114 7.89 3.66 -3.80
C ARG A 114 6.83 2.61 -4.11
N PHE A 115 5.73 3.04 -4.70
CA PHE A 115 4.59 2.16 -4.92
C PHE A 115 4.07 2.24 -6.36
N ASN A 116 3.86 1.08 -6.97
CA ASN A 116 3.00 0.84 -8.12
C ASN A 116 3.03 -0.66 -8.37
N TYR A 117 2.12 -1.21 -9.19
CA TYR A 117 2.11 -2.66 -9.48
C TYR A 117 2.18 -3.50 -8.19
N TYR A 118 3.33 -4.11 -7.90
CA TYR A 118 3.55 -4.99 -6.75
C TYR A 118 4.56 -4.42 -5.73
N SER A 119 5.08 -3.20 -5.94
CA SER A 119 5.94 -2.47 -4.99
C SER A 119 5.13 -1.67 -3.96
N GLY A 120 5.68 -1.44 -2.78
CA GLY A 120 5.03 -0.70 -1.68
C GLY A 120 5.36 -1.29 -0.32
N LEU A 121 4.49 -1.09 0.67
CA LEU A 121 4.53 -1.79 1.95
C LEU A 121 3.82 -3.15 1.81
N LEU A 122 4.53 -4.26 2.04
CA LEU A 122 4.09 -5.58 1.57
C LEU A 122 4.05 -6.65 2.66
N GLY A 123 5.14 -6.82 3.40
CA GLY A 123 5.30 -7.92 4.35
C GLY A 123 5.28 -7.47 5.79
N ILE A 124 4.64 -8.25 6.66
CA ILE A 124 4.68 -8.11 8.11
C ILE A 124 4.85 -9.48 8.77
N ALA A 125 5.72 -9.54 9.78
CA ALA A 125 5.78 -10.63 10.73
C ALA A 125 6.05 -10.08 12.14
N THR A 126 5.40 -10.62 13.16
CA THR A 126 5.47 -10.10 14.53
C THR A 126 6.08 -11.11 15.50
N LEU A 127 6.87 -10.61 16.45
CA LEU A 127 7.16 -11.27 17.72
C LEU A 127 6.37 -10.56 18.84
N SER A 128 6.57 -10.94 20.10
CA SER A 128 5.87 -10.32 21.23
C SER A 128 6.21 -8.83 21.43
N ASP A 129 7.42 -8.42 21.06
CA ASP A 129 8.00 -7.10 21.34
C ASP A 129 8.55 -6.41 20.08
N ARG A 130 8.44 -7.05 18.91
CA ARG A 130 9.08 -6.61 17.66
C ARG A 130 8.19 -6.86 16.47
N VAL A 131 8.29 -5.99 15.47
CA VAL A 131 7.64 -6.14 14.18
C VAL A 131 8.68 -6.06 13.09
N PHE A 132 8.58 -6.97 12.13
CA PHE A 132 9.42 -7.02 10.95
C PHE A 132 8.58 -6.62 9.75
N LEU A 133 9.08 -5.67 8.96
CA LEU A 133 8.41 -5.16 7.77
C LEU A 133 9.27 -5.35 6.54
N TYR A 134 8.65 -5.75 5.44
CA TYR A 134 9.25 -5.77 4.11
C TYR A 134 8.54 -4.76 3.20
N TYR A 135 9.30 -3.82 2.65
CA TYR A 135 8.75 -2.80 1.76
C TYR A 135 9.76 -2.26 0.75
N THR A 136 9.24 -1.71 -0.34
CA THR A 136 10.01 -0.96 -1.33
C THR A 136 10.18 0.49 -0.85
N GLU A 137 11.28 0.77 -0.17
CA GLU A 137 11.55 2.07 0.44
C GLU A 137 11.95 3.11 -0.61
N SER A 138 11.24 4.24 -0.63
CA SER A 138 11.55 5.37 -1.49
C SER A 138 12.79 6.13 -0.99
N SER A 139 13.74 6.39 -1.88
CA SER A 139 14.89 7.25 -1.58
C SER A 139 14.56 8.73 -1.41
N SER A 140 13.34 9.17 -1.78
CA SER A 140 12.94 10.58 -1.65
C SER A 140 12.49 10.95 -0.25
N GLY A 141 12.27 9.97 0.65
CA GLY A 141 11.67 10.21 1.97
C GLY A 141 10.18 10.54 1.92
N GLU A 142 9.52 10.29 0.79
CA GLU A 142 8.07 10.50 0.59
C GLU A 142 7.47 9.30 -0.13
N ASP A 143 6.16 9.14 -0.03
CA ASP A 143 5.42 8.17 -0.84
C ASP A 143 5.39 8.63 -2.30
N VAL A 144 5.98 7.83 -3.18
CA VAL A 144 6.08 8.18 -4.59
C VAL A 144 5.58 7.05 -5.46
N ARG A 145 4.61 7.39 -6.30
CA ARG A 145 4.17 6.47 -7.34
C ARG A 145 5.30 6.22 -8.32
N GLU A 146 5.60 4.96 -8.55
CA GLU A 146 6.57 4.55 -9.55
C GLU A 146 6.07 4.87 -10.97
N GLY A 147 6.86 5.65 -11.70
CA GLY A 147 6.62 6.00 -13.10
C GLY A 147 6.89 4.84 -14.06
N LYS A 148 6.67 5.10 -15.36
CA LYS A 148 6.83 4.10 -16.43
C LYS A 148 8.28 3.85 -16.85
N GLY A 149 9.22 4.64 -16.34
CA GLY A 149 10.64 4.63 -16.74
C GLY A 149 11.50 5.35 -15.70
N VAL A 150 12.82 5.17 -15.80
CA VAL A 150 13.81 5.73 -14.85
C VAL A 150 13.65 7.24 -14.71
N GLU A 151 13.39 7.94 -15.82
CA GLU A 151 13.28 9.40 -15.86
C GLU A 151 12.06 9.96 -15.10
N ASN A 152 11.08 9.10 -14.79
CA ASN A 152 9.85 9.45 -14.10
C ASN A 152 9.66 8.65 -12.79
N SER A 153 10.70 7.96 -12.32
CA SER A 153 10.67 7.14 -11.11
C SER A 153 11.73 7.58 -10.13
N VAL A 154 11.42 7.46 -8.83
CA VAL A 154 12.41 7.62 -7.77
C VAL A 154 13.18 6.33 -7.57
N ASP A 155 14.45 6.46 -7.17
CA ASP A 155 15.24 5.30 -6.78
C ASP A 155 14.68 4.68 -5.50
N ALA A 156 14.81 3.37 -5.34
CA ALA A 156 14.27 2.64 -4.21
C ALA A 156 15.02 1.34 -3.95
N LYS A 157 14.84 0.79 -2.75
CA LYS A 157 15.35 -0.52 -2.36
C LYS A 157 14.26 -1.33 -1.67
N ASN A 158 14.24 -2.63 -1.94
CA ASN A 158 13.43 -3.55 -1.15
C ASN A 158 14.17 -3.82 0.15
N ARG A 159 13.57 -3.53 1.30
CA ARG A 159 14.23 -3.62 2.60
C ARG A 159 13.40 -4.43 3.59
N VAL A 160 14.11 -5.19 4.41
CA VAL A 160 13.58 -5.80 5.64
C VAL A 160 14.06 -4.98 6.81
N TYR A 161 13.14 -4.44 7.58
CA TYR A 161 13.41 -3.73 8.83
C TYR A 161 12.81 -4.47 10.01
N GLN A 162 13.47 -4.36 11.16
CA GLN A 162 12.90 -4.66 12.47
C GLN A 162 12.57 -3.33 13.18
N TYR A 163 11.44 -3.29 13.86
CA TYR A 163 11.02 -2.21 14.75
C TYR A 163 10.71 -2.76 16.13
N ASP A 164 10.90 -1.94 17.15
CA ASP A 164 10.42 -2.19 18.50
C ASP A 164 8.93 -1.85 18.58
N TRP A 165 8.14 -2.68 19.27
CA TRP A 165 6.74 -2.41 19.60
C TRP A 165 6.60 -2.03 21.07
N ASP A 166 6.08 -0.83 21.34
CA ASP A 166 5.87 -0.32 22.70
C ASP A 166 4.42 -0.42 23.19
N GLY A 167 3.51 -0.96 22.37
CA GLY A 167 2.07 -1.02 22.63
C GLY A 167 1.27 0.11 21.99
N GLU A 168 1.91 1.10 21.37
CA GLU A 168 1.27 2.23 20.70
C GLU A 168 1.87 2.52 19.32
N LYS A 169 3.20 2.50 19.20
CA LYS A 169 3.96 2.85 18.00
C LYS A 169 5.05 1.83 17.69
N LEU A 170 5.43 1.78 16.42
CA LEU A 170 6.67 1.13 15.99
C LEU A 170 7.80 2.16 15.96
N SER A 171 8.92 1.82 16.58
CA SER A 171 10.07 2.73 16.70
C SER A 171 11.39 1.98 16.54
N ASN A 172 12.50 2.72 16.60
CA ASN A 172 13.88 2.19 16.54
C ASN A 172 14.13 1.24 15.35
N PRO A 173 14.00 1.73 14.10
CA PRO A 173 14.23 0.90 12.92
C PRO A 173 15.65 0.32 12.89
N VAL A 174 15.75 -0.99 12.69
CA VAL A 174 17.00 -1.71 12.42
C VAL A 174 16.90 -2.35 11.05
N LEU A 175 17.76 -1.93 10.12
CA LEU A 175 17.87 -2.55 8.80
C LEU A 175 18.45 -3.96 8.94
N ILE A 176 17.66 -4.97 8.61
CA ILE A 176 18.08 -6.38 8.61
C ILE A 176 18.70 -6.74 7.27
N LYS A 177 18.06 -6.31 6.17
CA LYS A 177 18.50 -6.66 4.83
C LYS A 177 18.03 -5.65 3.80
N GLU A 178 18.86 -5.43 2.79
CA GLU A 178 18.56 -4.63 1.61
C GLU A 178 18.71 -5.48 0.34
N PHE A 179 17.83 -5.23 -0.62
CA PHE A 179 17.80 -5.82 -1.95
C PHE A 179 17.52 -4.75 -3.01
N ILE A 180 17.82 -5.07 -4.27
CA ILE A 180 17.40 -4.26 -5.40
C ILE A 180 15.86 -4.21 -5.49
N ALA A 181 15.34 -3.07 -5.96
CA ALA A 181 13.95 -2.90 -6.34
C ALA A 181 13.88 -2.49 -7.81
N GLN A 182 13.50 -3.41 -8.68
CA GLN A 182 13.48 -3.16 -10.12
C GLN A 182 12.32 -2.26 -10.53
N LEU A 183 12.54 -1.46 -11.58
CA LEU A 183 11.50 -0.59 -12.12
C LEU A 183 10.54 -1.35 -13.03
N ALA A 184 9.27 -0.95 -12.98
CA ALA A 184 8.12 -1.48 -13.69
C ALA A 184 7.96 -3.01 -13.59
N ASN A 185 8.41 -3.59 -12.47
CA ASN A 185 8.41 -5.04 -12.28
C ASN A 185 7.21 -5.56 -11.48
N ASN A 186 6.87 -6.84 -11.66
CA ASN A 186 5.69 -7.47 -11.10
C ASN A 186 5.90 -8.58 -10.06
N HIS A 187 7.14 -8.86 -9.66
CA HIS A 187 7.45 -10.02 -8.80
C HIS A 187 8.29 -9.62 -7.57
N HIS A 188 7.70 -8.83 -6.67
CA HIS A 188 8.40 -8.36 -5.45
C HIS A 188 8.41 -9.39 -4.31
N GLY A 189 7.47 -10.34 -4.31
CA GLY A 189 7.29 -11.24 -3.18
C GLY A 189 6.72 -10.48 -1.97
N GLY A 190 7.42 -10.53 -0.83
CA GLY A 190 7.05 -9.78 0.38
C GLY A 190 6.22 -10.54 1.39
N ALA A 191 5.90 -11.82 1.18
CA ALA A 191 5.33 -12.63 2.26
C ALA A 191 6.36 -12.84 3.38
N MET A 192 5.91 -12.71 4.63
CA MET A 192 6.72 -12.92 5.83
C MET A 192 5.99 -13.82 6.82
N THR A 193 6.74 -14.55 7.64
CA THR A 193 6.19 -15.33 8.75
C THR A 193 7.26 -15.60 9.81
N LYS A 194 6.85 -16.14 10.96
CA LYS A 194 7.76 -16.63 11.99
C LYS A 194 7.70 -18.15 12.15
N GLY A 195 8.85 -18.74 12.43
CA GLY A 195 8.96 -20.13 12.89
C GLY A 195 8.52 -20.30 14.36
N LEU A 196 8.42 -21.55 14.79
CA LEU A 196 8.10 -21.91 16.19
C LEU A 196 9.22 -21.53 17.18
N ASP A 197 10.42 -21.29 16.66
CA ASP A 197 11.63 -20.85 17.35
C ASP A 197 11.86 -19.34 17.25
N ASN A 198 10.86 -18.59 16.77
CA ASN A 198 10.91 -17.14 16.55
C ASN A 198 11.91 -16.70 15.46
N GLU A 199 12.34 -17.61 14.58
CA GLU A 199 13.07 -17.22 13.38
C GLU A 199 12.12 -16.53 12.38
N ILE A 200 12.58 -15.44 11.76
CA ILE A 200 11.79 -14.71 10.76
C ILE A 200 12.15 -15.20 9.36
N TYR A 201 11.12 -15.59 8.63
CA TYR A 201 11.21 -16.02 7.24
C TYR A 201 10.55 -14.95 6.36
N PHE A 202 11.18 -14.61 5.26
CA PHE A 202 10.63 -13.72 4.25
C PHE A 202 11.00 -14.21 2.87
N VAL A 203 10.20 -13.83 1.87
CA VAL A 203 10.47 -14.13 0.46
C VAL A 203 10.63 -12.85 -0.34
N ILE A 204 11.62 -12.83 -1.21
CA ILE A 204 11.74 -11.86 -2.30
C ILE A 204 11.48 -12.59 -3.61
N GLY A 205 10.76 -11.96 -4.51
CA GLY A 205 10.58 -12.50 -5.85
C GLY A 205 11.83 -12.33 -6.71
N ASP A 206 11.72 -12.68 -7.99
CA ASP A 206 12.86 -12.62 -8.91
C ASP A 206 13.23 -11.19 -9.34
N GLU A 207 12.45 -10.19 -8.94
CA GLU A 207 12.59 -8.81 -9.37
C GLU A 207 12.60 -8.66 -10.92
N GLY A 208 12.04 -9.62 -11.66
CA GLY A 208 12.09 -9.62 -13.13
C GLY A 208 13.48 -9.87 -13.68
N GLN A 209 14.43 -10.26 -12.83
CA GLN A 209 15.78 -10.62 -13.21
C GLN A 209 15.81 -12.04 -13.79
N SER A 210 16.77 -12.29 -14.67
CA SER A 210 17.07 -13.62 -15.20
C SER A 210 18.57 -13.84 -15.18
N GLY A 211 19.00 -15.01 -14.71
CA GLY A 211 20.42 -15.35 -14.59
C GLY A 211 20.96 -15.11 -13.18
N VAL A 212 21.87 -14.15 -13.01
CA VAL A 212 22.45 -13.82 -11.71
C VAL A 212 21.56 -12.80 -11.02
N PHE A 213 21.15 -13.10 -9.80
CA PHE A 213 20.38 -12.20 -8.94
C PHE A 213 21.33 -11.26 -8.21
N GLU A 214 21.02 -9.97 -8.26
CA GLU A 214 21.74 -8.89 -7.55
C GLU A 214 21.22 -8.63 -6.14
#